data_AF-A0A7Y3JLW9-F1
#
_entry.id   AF-A0A7Y3JLW9-F1
#
_cell.length_a   1.000
_cell.length_b   1.000
_cell.length_c   1.000
_cell.angle_alpha   90.00
_cell.angle_beta   90.00
_cell.angle_gamma   90.00
#
_symmetry.space_group_name_H-M   'P 1'
#
loop_
_entity.id
_entity.type
_entity.pdbx_description
1 polymer ?
#
loop_
_entity_poly.entity_id
_entity_poly.type
_entity_poly.pdbx_seq_one_letter_code
_entity_poly.pdbx_strand_id
1 'polypeptide(L)'
;MNTTQQALLTFAAATHNELFDPEYNGGEWMIEAVQTAETIEQFVESSNKWASCTKDQFGEIAGFKFVAWHEVQGAKGQQRRSLSVIDFGDFRMALNCDLTYF
;
A
#
# COMPACT_ATOMS: atom_id res chain seq x y z
N MET A 1 -9.84 -6.71 -20.51
CA MET A 1 -8.94 -6.33 -19.40
C MET A 1 -8.80 -7.53 -18.49
N ASN A 2 -7.60 -7.81 -17.99
CA ASN A 2 -7.44 -8.81 -16.91
C ASN A 2 -7.91 -8.19 -15.58
N THR A 3 -8.23 -9.04 -14.60
CA THR A 3 -8.79 -8.61 -13.30
C THR A 3 -7.85 -7.66 -12.56
N THR A 4 -6.53 -7.89 -12.66
CA THR A 4 -5.47 -7.05 -12.10
C THR A 4 -5.54 -5.61 -12.61
N GLN A 5 -5.63 -5.43 -13.93
CA GLN A 5 -5.69 -4.10 -14.54
C GLN A 5 -6.98 -3.38 -14.15
N GLN A 6 -8.10 -4.10 -14.04
CA GLN A 6 -9.36 -3.52 -13.57
C GLN A 6 -9.24 -3.04 -12.11
N ALA A 7 -8.60 -3.83 -11.23
CA ALA A 7 -8.41 -3.46 -9.83
C ALA A 7 -7.55 -2.19 -9.70
N LEU A 8 -6.45 -2.11 -10.46
CA LEU A 8 -5.59 -0.92 -10.49
C LEU A 8 -6.33 0.32 -11.02
N LEU A 9 -7.15 0.19 -12.07
CA LEU A 9 -7.95 1.31 -12.59
C LEU A 9 -8.98 1.81 -11.57
N THR A 10 -9.64 0.89 -10.86
CA THR A 10 -10.60 1.22 -9.80
C THR A 10 -9.91 1.94 -8.64
N PHE A 11 -8.73 1.48 -8.24
CA PHE A 11 -7.92 2.14 -7.21
C PHE A 11 -7.38 3.50 -7.64
N ALA A 12 -6.91 3.62 -8.89
CA ALA A 12 -6.47 4.89 -9.47
C ALA A 12 -7.58 5.94 -9.39
N ALA A 13 -8.79 5.58 -9.84
CA ALA A 13 -9.94 6.47 -9.80
C ALA A 13 -10.30 6.90 -8.37
N ALA A 14 -10.23 5.97 -7.40
CA ALA A 14 -10.55 6.27 -6.00
C ALA A 14 -9.48 7.12 -5.29
N THR A 15 -8.24 7.08 -5.76
CA THR A 15 -7.13 7.89 -5.26
C THR A 15 -6.85 9.11 -6.14
N HIS A 16 -7.80 9.47 -7.01
CA HIS A 16 -7.68 10.59 -7.96
C HIS A 16 -6.41 10.56 -8.82
N ASN A 17 -5.93 9.35 -9.14
CA ASN A 17 -4.69 9.06 -9.86
C ASN A 17 -3.40 9.59 -9.17
N GLU A 18 -3.46 9.96 -7.89
CA GLU A 18 -2.30 10.53 -7.19
C GLU A 18 -1.23 9.48 -6.89
N LEU A 19 -1.63 8.21 -6.70
CA LEU A 19 -0.71 7.12 -6.31
C LEU A 19 -0.35 6.19 -7.49
N PHE A 20 -1.30 5.97 -8.40
CA PHE A 20 -1.12 5.21 -9.63
C PHE A 20 -1.92 5.88 -10.74
N ASP A 21 -1.27 6.11 -11.89
CA ASP A 21 -1.92 6.73 -13.04
C ASP A 21 -1.81 5.80 -14.25
N PRO A 22 -2.94 5.29 -14.78
CA PRO A 22 -2.95 4.43 -15.96
C PRO A 22 -2.50 5.12 -17.26
N GLU A 23 -2.54 6.45 -17.33
CA GLU A 23 -2.17 7.24 -18.50
C GLU A 23 -0.70 7.71 -18.44
N TYR A 24 -0.11 7.79 -17.25
CA TYR A 24 1.29 8.16 -17.09
C TYR A 24 2.23 6.99 -17.41
N ASN A 25 3.17 7.21 -18.34
CA ASN A 25 4.18 6.22 -18.79
C ASN A 25 3.62 4.82 -19.14
N GLY A 26 2.34 4.72 -19.52
CA GLY A 26 1.70 3.45 -19.83
C GLY A 26 1.21 2.65 -18.60
N GLY A 27 1.02 3.30 -17.46
CA GLY A 27 0.47 2.73 -16.23
C GLY A 27 1.52 2.51 -15.16
N GLU A 28 1.92 3.58 -14.46
CA GLU A 28 3.01 3.56 -13.49
C GLU A 28 2.56 4.08 -12.11
N TRP A 29 3.24 3.58 -11.06
CA TRP A 29 3.07 4.08 -9.70
C TRP A 29 3.83 5.40 -9.54
N MET A 30 3.16 6.40 -8.96
CA MET A 30 3.73 7.73 -8.69
C MET A 30 4.56 7.76 -7.40
N ILE A 31 4.58 6.65 -6.67
CA ILE A 31 5.28 6.42 -5.42
C ILE A 31 6.06 5.11 -5.48
N GLU A 32 6.97 4.90 -4.53
CA GLU A 32 7.60 3.60 -4.35
C GLU A 32 6.53 2.56 -3.96
N ALA A 33 6.32 1.58 -4.84
CA ALA A 33 5.35 0.52 -4.69
C ALA A 33 6.02 -0.84 -4.99
N VAL A 34 5.83 -1.81 -4.11
CA VAL A 34 6.42 -3.14 -4.24
C VAL A 34 5.33 -4.19 -4.10
N GLN A 35 5.24 -5.09 -5.09
CA GLN A 35 4.34 -6.24 -4.99
C GLN A 35 4.87 -7.23 -3.95
N THR A 36 3.99 -7.72 -3.09
CA THR A 36 4.32 -8.66 -2.03
C THR A 36 3.37 -9.86 -2.02
N ALA A 37 3.89 -11.01 -1.59
CA ALA A 37 3.12 -12.22 -1.35
C ALA A 37 2.57 -12.30 0.09
N GLU A 38 3.09 -11.48 1.02
CA GLU A 38 2.63 -11.47 2.40
C GLU A 38 1.20 -10.91 2.51
N THR A 39 0.37 -11.52 3.35
CA THR A 39 -0.97 -11.00 3.65
C THR A 39 -0.91 -9.78 4.58
N ILE A 40 -2.02 -9.07 4.70
CA ILE A 40 -2.15 -7.94 5.65
C ILE A 40 -1.85 -8.41 7.08
N GLU A 41 -2.37 -9.57 7.48
CA GLU A 41 -2.15 -10.13 8.82
C GLU A 41 -0.68 -10.48 9.06
N GLN A 42 0.02 -11.02 8.05
CA GLN A 42 1.45 -11.29 8.13
C GLN A 42 2.26 -10.00 8.27
N PHE A 43 1.88 -8.94 7.58
CA PHE A 43 2.51 -7.63 7.73
C PHE A 43 2.32 -7.04 9.14
N VAL A 44 1.12 -7.17 9.70
CA VAL A 44 0.81 -6.74 11.07
C VAL A 44 1.58 -7.59 12.10
N GLU A 45 1.73 -8.89 11.87
CA GLU A 45 2.58 -9.72 12.73
C GLU A 45 4.05 -9.28 12.65
N SER A 46 4.54 -9.06 11.43
CA SER A 46 5.90 -8.60 11.15
C SER A 46 6.20 -7.22 11.73
N SER A 47 5.21 -6.33 11.84
CA SER A 47 5.41 -4.98 12.38
C SER A 47 5.85 -4.98 13.85
N ASN A 48 5.53 -6.03 14.61
CA ASN A 48 6.00 -6.21 15.98
C ASN A 48 7.51 -6.42 16.09
N LYS A 49 8.18 -6.74 14.99
CA LYS A 49 9.63 -6.97 14.92
C LYS A 49 10.39 -5.78 14.34
N TRP A 50 9.68 -4.76 13.85
CA TRP A 50 10.31 -3.55 13.32
C TRP A 50 10.96 -2.75 14.44
N ALA A 51 11.96 -1.93 14.10
CA ALA A 51 12.63 -1.08 15.08
C ALA A 51 11.66 -0.06 15.70
N SER A 52 10.72 0.48 14.93
CA SER A 52 9.59 1.27 15.42
C SER A 52 8.46 1.32 14.41
N CYS A 53 7.22 1.41 14.88
CA CYS A 53 6.08 1.80 14.06
C CYS A 53 5.00 2.50 14.88
N THR A 54 4.17 3.29 14.21
CA THR A 54 2.89 3.73 14.78
C THR A 54 1.93 2.55 14.96
N LYS A 55 0.77 2.80 15.56
CA LYS A 55 -0.30 1.81 15.56
C LYS A 55 -0.79 1.58 14.13
N ASP A 56 -1.09 0.33 13.81
CA ASP A 56 -1.73 -0.07 12.56
C ASP A 56 -3.14 0.52 12.45
N GLN A 57 -3.49 0.96 11.24
CA GLN A 57 -4.80 1.49 10.90
C GLN A 57 -5.36 0.73 9.70
N PHE A 58 -6.51 0.10 9.88
CA PHE A 58 -7.20 -0.61 8.81
C PHE A 58 -8.20 0.30 8.10
N GLY A 59 -8.34 0.10 6.80
CA GLY A 59 -9.33 0.80 5.99
C GLY A 59 -9.66 0.06 4.70
N GLU A 60 -10.42 0.72 3.84
CA GLU A 60 -10.83 0.20 2.55
C GLU A 60 -10.86 1.32 1.52
N ILE A 61 -10.26 1.09 0.34
CA ILE A 61 -10.33 1.99 -0.80
C ILE A 61 -10.93 1.20 -1.97
N ALA A 62 -12.07 1.66 -2.47
CA ALA A 62 -12.74 1.07 -3.62
C ALA A 62 -13.01 -0.45 -3.50
N GLY A 63 -13.32 -0.93 -2.30
CA GLY A 63 -13.53 -2.36 -2.03
C GLY A 63 -12.26 -3.13 -1.64
N PHE A 64 -11.08 -2.51 -1.74
CA PHE A 64 -9.79 -3.14 -1.42
C PHE A 64 -9.37 -2.79 -0.01
N LYS A 65 -9.19 -3.81 0.83
CA LYS A 65 -8.75 -3.63 2.21
C LYS A 65 -7.30 -3.22 2.25
N PHE A 66 -6.97 -2.36 3.21
CA PHE A 66 -5.59 -1.99 3.49
C PHE A 66 -5.30 -1.93 4.99
N VAL A 67 -4.01 -1.99 5.30
CA VAL A 67 -3.45 -1.58 6.59
C VAL A 67 -2.40 -0.49 6.36
N ALA A 68 -2.34 0.51 7.23
CA ALA A 68 -1.43 1.63 7.12
C ALA A 68 -0.74 1.96 8.45
N TRP A 69 0.47 2.49 8.33
CA TRP A 69 1.28 3.03 9.40
C TRP A 69 1.81 4.40 8.96
N HIS A 70 1.48 5.43 9.75
CA HIS A 70 1.91 6.79 9.47
C HIS A 70 3.44 6.92 9.50
N GLU A 71 4.10 6.20 10.42
CA GLU A 71 5.55 6.16 10.52
C GLU A 71 6.03 4.74 10.86
N VAL A 72 6.97 4.21 10.06
CA VAL A 72 7.65 2.92 10.25
C VAL A 72 9.16 3.05 10.14
N GLN A 73 9.88 2.18 10.83
CA GLN A 73 11.32 1.96 10.68
C GLN A 73 11.59 0.46 10.80
N GLY A 74 11.89 -0.21 9.67
CA GLY A 74 12.12 -1.66 9.65
C GLY A 74 13.30 -2.10 10.51
N ALA A 75 14.46 -1.48 10.30
CA ALA A 75 15.68 -1.71 11.09
C ALA A 75 16.30 -0.40 11.60
N LYS A 76 17.01 -0.47 12.73
CA LYS A 76 17.70 0.69 13.32
C LYS A 76 18.66 1.33 12.30
N GLY A 77 18.51 2.63 12.07
CA GLY A 77 19.34 3.39 11.13
C GLY A 77 18.74 3.53 9.73
N GLN A 78 17.65 2.82 9.41
CA GLN A 78 16.87 3.08 8.21
C GLN A 78 16.06 4.37 8.34
N GLN A 79 15.75 5.02 7.21
CA GLN A 79 14.89 6.19 7.19
C GLN A 79 13.48 5.84 7.66
N ARG A 80 12.87 6.73 8.44
CA ARG A 80 11.45 6.61 8.80
C ARG A 80 10.59 7.06 7.65
N ARG A 81 9.50 6.33 7.39
CA ARG A 81 8.58 6.61 6.29
C ARG A 81 7.18 6.13 6.61
N SER A 82 6.20 6.57 5.85
CA SER A 82 4.86 5.96 5.87
C SER A 82 4.86 4.66 5.08
N LEU A 83 4.00 3.73 5.47
CA LEU A 83 3.84 2.46 4.77
C LEU A 83 2.38 2.05 4.82
N SER A 84 1.85 1.64 3.67
CA SER A 84 0.56 0.99 3.59
C SER A 84 0.66 -0.30 2.80
N VAL A 85 -0.15 -1.29 3.13
CA VAL A 85 -0.29 -2.53 2.36
C VAL A 85 -1.73 -2.69 1.97
N ILE A 86 -2.00 -2.74 0.67
CA ILE A 86 -3.34 -2.89 0.09
C ILE A 86 -3.48 -4.25 -0.59
N ASP A 87 -4.66 -4.86 -0.41
CA ASP A 87 -5.02 -6.17 -0.95
C ASP A 87 -6.02 -6.06 -2.10
N PHE A 88 -5.54 -6.36 -3.31
CA PHE A 88 -6.35 -6.40 -4.54
C PHE A 88 -7.00 -7.76 -4.79
N GLY A 89 -6.92 -8.69 -3.83
CA GLY A 89 -7.43 -10.06 -3.92
C GLY A 89 -6.37 -11.02 -4.46
N ASP A 90 -5.98 -10.86 -5.73
CA ASP A 90 -4.99 -11.74 -6.39
C ASP A 90 -3.54 -11.38 -6.03
N PHE A 91 -3.31 -10.12 -5.64
CA PHE A 91 -1.98 -9.60 -5.30
C PHE A 91 -2.08 -8.48 -4.26
N ARG A 92 -0.97 -8.19 -3.59
CA ARG A 92 -0.84 -7.12 -2.60
C ARG A 92 0.29 -6.20 -2.97
N MET A 93 0.12 -4.93 -2.64
CA MET A 93 1.13 -3.89 -2.86
C MET A 93 1.48 -3.23 -1.55
N ALA A 94 2.78 -3.16 -1.24
CA ALA A 94 3.33 -2.32 -0.20
C ALA A 94 3.67 -0.95 -0.81
N LEU A 95 3.09 0.11 -0.28
CA LEU A 95 3.13 1.47 -0.80
C LEU A 95 3.84 2.39 0.20
N ASN A 96 4.80 3.19 -0.26
CA ASN A 96 5.49 4.19 0.55
C ASN A 96 4.63 5.46 0.74
N CYS A 97 3.43 5.29 1.28
CA CYS A 97 2.49 6.35 1.63
C CYS A 97 1.55 5.88 2.76
N ASP A 98 0.81 6.82 3.35
CA ASP A 98 -0.25 6.53 4.32
C ASP A 98 -1.61 6.63 3.62
N LEU A 99 -2.24 5.48 3.39
CA LEU A 99 -3.54 5.40 2.70
C LEU A 99 -4.71 5.91 3.54
N THR A 100 -4.52 6.25 4.82
CA THR A 100 -5.61 6.84 5.63
C THR A 100 -5.97 8.27 5.21
N TYR A 101 -5.21 8.87 4.30
CA TYR A 101 -5.48 10.18 3.70
C TYR A 101 -6.27 10.14 2.39
N PHE A 102 -6.71 8.95 1.96
CA PHE A 102 -7.51 8.71 0.75
C PHE A 102 -8.84 8.05 1.10
#